data_AF-A0A9D6CRQ5-F1
#
_entry.id   AF-A0A9D6CRQ5-F1
#
_cell.length_a   1.000
_cell.length_b   1.000
_cell.length_c   1.000
_cell.angle_alpha   90.00
_cell.angle_beta   90.00
_cell.angle_gamma   90.00
#
_symmetry.space_group_name_H-M   'P 1'
#
loop_
_entity.id
_entity.type
_entity.pdbx_description
1 polymer ?
#
loop_
_entity_poly.entity_id
_entity_poly.type
_entity_poly.pdbx_seq_one_letter_code
_entity_poly.pdbx_strand_id
1 'polypeptide(L)'
;MGCDREDAPCPRERILVNAVGDVAAIGADGPAGILHNAELSGRKQGGESLLLGLPGSQLVEFDHGGVSTLATLWKMVCPSGRMIRLERTSAHRGVPTSPERLGANPNRPVTGQVEKITPRMTLQPTLPALFATRASSANLRPVVRAMAACAVIVTVEPLLLMLLTRCFHLSLLQEGLADGLLLLLFLVPTLCFALIRPLEQQVARGEALAAELAQSRERLEDRVAERSAELHAANQRIQQSLEKLERSHRDLVVLREMGALLQVCRDMAEAEPLLQGFVRRLFPNESGAVYLFRASRNVLERAVEWGDAHEAVTLAPEDCWALRSGQTYSVAAGEAKPLCAHVQEKGRPTTLCIPLAAHGELSGLLVLSKLAAPGQEDGRPMEETVTSLAAATGQKIALALSNLRLREKLRDQAIRDPLTRLYNRRYFEESFERELARAERRGACVGLIILDVDHFKTFNDTSSHQGGDVVLQNVGQLMMRAARSEDIPCRYGGEEFALLLSEAPLDVVLARAERLRKSVESLQATLRGQLLSRVTISAGVAVYPQHGTTQSELIRAADRALYDAKAQGRNRVVVAQTPGENEREASLIGAEIEGS
;
A
#
# COMPACT_ATOMS: atom_id res chain seq x y z
N MET A 1 -23.28 -23.05 -35.10
CA MET A 1 -24.14 -22.67 -33.96
C MET A 1 -23.21 -22.20 -32.87
N GLY A 2 -23.20 -20.99 -32.37
CA GLY A 2 -24.09 -19.84 -32.43
C GLY A 2 -23.64 -18.96 -31.28
N CYS A 3 -23.53 -17.66 -31.53
CA CYS A 3 -23.07 -16.61 -30.62
C CYS A 3 -23.94 -16.53 -29.34
N ASP A 4 -23.35 -16.11 -28.21
CA ASP A 4 -23.81 -14.97 -27.40
C ASP A 4 -23.30 -15.03 -25.95
N ARG A 5 -22.51 -14.01 -25.60
CA ARG A 5 -22.15 -13.60 -24.23
C ARG A 5 -22.97 -12.35 -23.92
N GLU A 6 -23.87 -12.43 -22.94
CA GLU A 6 -24.46 -11.25 -22.28
C GLU A 6 -24.59 -11.49 -20.76
N ASP A 7 -23.95 -10.59 -20.01
CA ASP A 7 -24.39 -9.95 -18.76
C ASP A 7 -25.01 -10.78 -17.62
N ALA A 8 -24.18 -11.07 -16.60
CA ALA A 8 -24.64 -11.39 -15.24
C ALA A 8 -24.64 -10.11 -14.35
N PRO A 9 -25.73 -9.78 -13.64
CA PRO A 9 -25.78 -8.61 -12.77
C PRO A 9 -25.11 -8.85 -11.40
N CYS A 10 -24.35 -7.85 -10.95
CA CYS A 10 -23.74 -7.76 -9.61
C CYS A 10 -24.81 -7.71 -8.49
N PRO A 11 -24.62 -8.39 -7.34
CA PRO A 11 -25.61 -8.41 -6.26
C PRO A 11 -25.68 -7.05 -5.56
N ARG A 12 -26.87 -6.46 -5.49
CA ARG A 12 -27.16 -5.30 -4.63
C ARG A 12 -27.41 -5.79 -3.21
N GLU A 13 -26.47 -5.55 -2.31
CA GLU A 13 -26.69 -5.69 -0.87
C GLU A 13 -27.74 -4.66 -0.41
N ARG A 14 -28.82 -5.14 0.21
CA ARG A 14 -29.79 -4.33 0.97
C ARG A 14 -29.50 -4.53 2.45
N ILE A 15 -29.03 -3.49 3.12
CA ILE A 15 -28.95 -3.45 4.59
C ILE A 15 -30.30 -2.93 5.11
N LEU A 16 -31.03 -3.78 5.83
CA LEU A 16 -32.21 -3.41 6.61
C LEU A 16 -31.77 -3.25 8.07
N VAL A 17 -31.81 -2.03 8.59
CA VAL A 17 -31.63 -1.76 10.02
C VAL A 17 -33.00 -1.65 10.65
N ASN A 18 -33.33 -2.58 11.55
CA ASN A 18 -34.58 -2.53 12.32
C ASN A 18 -34.31 -1.80 13.64
N ALA A 19 -35.18 -0.83 13.97
CA ALA A 19 -35.03 0.01 15.15
C ALA A 19 -35.84 -0.56 16.32
N VAL A 20 -35.29 -1.50 17.08
CA VAL A 20 -35.53 -1.71 18.52
C VAL A 20 -34.32 -2.48 19.06
N GLY A 21 -33.72 -1.98 20.15
CA GLY A 21 -32.57 -2.61 20.78
C GLY A 21 -32.94 -3.98 21.36
N ASP A 22 -32.21 -5.01 20.91
CA ASP A 22 -31.70 -6.11 21.71
C ASP A 22 -30.80 -6.99 20.82
N VAL A 23 -29.62 -7.35 21.33
CA VAL A 23 -28.67 -8.26 20.66
C VAL A 23 -29.11 -9.69 20.95
N ALA A 24 -29.55 -10.41 19.92
CA ALA A 24 -29.69 -11.86 19.94
C ALA A 24 -28.79 -12.48 18.86
N ALA A 25 -27.78 -13.24 19.30
CA ALA A 25 -26.99 -14.09 18.44
C ALA A 25 -27.78 -15.37 18.10
N ILE A 26 -27.87 -15.73 16.82
CA ILE A 26 -28.28 -17.06 16.35
C ILE A 26 -27.33 -17.45 15.20
N GLY A 27 -26.58 -18.55 15.37
CA GLY A 27 -25.65 -19.14 14.38
C GLY A 27 -26.39 -19.87 13.24
N ALA A 28 -25.77 -20.60 12.32
CA ALA A 28 -24.38 -20.97 12.04
C ALA A 28 -24.32 -21.38 10.53
N ASP A 29 -23.11 -21.38 9.95
CA ASP A 29 -22.62 -22.17 8.79
C ASP A 29 -21.87 -21.33 7.72
N GLY A 30 -20.53 -21.32 7.83
CA GLY A 30 -19.58 -20.82 6.83
C GLY A 30 -18.21 -20.45 7.43
N PRO A 31 -17.06 -20.84 6.83
CA PRO A 31 -15.78 -20.93 7.53
C PRO A 31 -15.13 -19.58 7.82
N ALA A 32 -14.48 -19.54 8.99
CA ALA A 32 -13.95 -18.38 9.68
C ALA A 32 -12.83 -17.61 8.96
N GLY A 33 -12.87 -16.28 9.08
CA GLY A 33 -11.78 -15.39 8.71
C GLY A 33 -12.01 -13.93 9.13
N ILE A 34 -11.40 -13.56 10.27
CA ILE A 34 -10.96 -12.20 10.64
C ILE A 34 -12.06 -11.20 11.07
N LEU A 35 -12.43 -11.26 12.36
CA LEU A 35 -12.82 -10.09 13.15
C LEU A 35 -12.05 -10.15 14.47
N HIS A 36 -10.83 -9.64 14.45
CA HIS A 36 -10.07 -9.32 15.66
C HIS A 36 -9.65 -7.86 15.60
N ASN A 37 -9.82 -7.18 16.74
CA ASN A 37 -9.49 -5.80 17.07
C ASN A 37 -10.59 -4.75 16.85
N ALA A 38 -11.59 -4.78 17.75
CA ALA A 38 -12.16 -3.54 18.28
C ALA A 38 -11.74 -3.45 19.76
N GLU A 39 -10.73 -2.64 20.06
CA GLU A 39 -10.34 -2.35 21.44
C GLU A 39 -11.32 -1.33 22.05
N LEU A 40 -12.00 -1.73 23.13
CA LEU A 40 -12.76 -0.84 24.00
C LEU A 40 -11.81 -0.22 25.02
N SER A 41 -11.49 1.07 24.85
CA SER A 41 -10.67 1.84 25.80
C SER A 41 -11.40 3.11 26.24
N GLY A 42 -11.68 3.23 27.54
CA GLY A 42 -11.96 4.49 28.23
C GLY A 42 -13.36 4.68 28.81
N ARG A 43 -13.51 4.48 30.13
CA ARG A 43 -14.63 5.01 30.94
C ARG A 43 -14.31 6.43 31.41
N LYS A 44 -15.17 7.40 31.12
CA LYS A 44 -15.38 8.61 31.95
C LYS A 44 -16.89 8.79 32.19
N GLN A 45 -17.23 9.26 33.38
CA GLN A 45 -18.58 9.26 33.93
C GLN A 45 -19.55 10.19 33.18
N GLY A 46 -20.68 9.64 32.76
CA GLY A 46 -21.87 10.38 32.32
C GLY A 46 -22.02 10.54 30.80
N GLY A 47 -22.66 9.56 30.15
CA GLY A 47 -23.09 9.63 28.74
C GLY A 47 -22.72 8.37 27.95
N GLU A 48 -23.69 7.68 27.35
CA GLU A 48 -23.46 6.54 26.45
C GLU A 48 -23.20 7.05 25.02
N SER A 49 -22.03 6.74 24.46
CA SER A 49 -21.65 7.03 23.07
C SER A 49 -21.48 5.74 22.28
N LEU A 50 -22.16 5.60 21.13
CA LEU A 50 -22.03 4.46 20.24
C LEU A 50 -21.08 4.80 19.07
N LEU A 51 -19.95 4.12 18.97
CA LEU A 51 -18.98 4.26 17.87
C LEU A 51 -19.19 3.15 16.83
N LEU A 52 -19.55 3.51 15.60
CA LEU A 52 -19.60 2.60 14.45
C LEU A 52 -18.62 3.09 13.39
N GLY A 53 -17.54 2.32 13.15
CA GLY A 53 -16.56 2.60 12.11
C GLY A 53 -16.74 1.66 10.91
N LEU A 54 -16.81 2.24 9.70
CA LEU A 54 -16.54 1.52 8.45
C LEU A 54 -15.12 1.87 7.98
N PRO A 55 -14.42 0.95 7.28
CA PRO A 55 -13.02 1.15 6.92
C PRO A 55 -12.89 2.25 5.84
N GLY A 56 -12.18 3.33 6.18
CA GLY A 56 -11.75 4.34 5.20
C GLY A 56 -12.26 5.78 5.40
N SER A 57 -12.95 6.10 6.50
CA SER A 57 -13.40 7.48 6.78
C SER A 57 -12.97 7.96 8.17
N GLN A 58 -12.59 9.24 8.27
CA GLN A 58 -12.16 9.90 9.50
C GLN A 58 -13.25 9.86 10.59
N LEU A 59 -12.82 9.66 11.84
CA LEU A 59 -13.65 9.73 13.04
C LEU A 59 -14.16 11.16 13.25
N VAL A 60 -15.46 11.33 13.46
CA VAL A 60 -16.06 12.60 13.91
C VAL A 60 -16.80 12.33 15.20
N GLU A 61 -16.39 13.02 16.27
CA GLU A 61 -17.00 12.98 17.60
C GLU A 61 -18.20 13.94 17.63
N PHE A 62 -19.34 13.52 18.19
CA PHE A 62 -20.52 14.38 18.35
C PHE A 62 -20.90 14.46 19.82
N ASP A 63 -21.03 15.69 20.32
CA ASP A 63 -21.52 16.00 21.65
C ASP A 63 -23.01 16.33 21.57
N HIS A 64 -23.85 15.63 22.35
CA HIS A 64 -25.31 15.79 22.31
C HIS A 64 -25.77 16.87 23.29
N GLY A 65 -25.99 18.08 22.77
CA GLY A 65 -26.68 19.15 23.49
C GLY A 65 -27.81 19.79 22.67
N GLY A 66 -29.06 19.52 23.05
CA GLY A 66 -30.19 20.43 22.84
C GLY A 66 -30.93 20.34 21.50
N VAL A 67 -32.16 19.84 21.56
CA VAL A 67 -33.16 19.86 20.49
C VAL A 67 -33.64 21.31 20.25
N SER A 68 -33.52 21.84 19.02
CA SER A 68 -34.65 22.33 18.20
C SER A 68 -34.22 23.21 17.01
N THR A 69 -34.90 22.97 15.88
CA THR A 69 -35.15 23.87 14.74
C THR A 69 -34.10 23.97 13.62
N LEU A 70 -34.62 23.84 12.38
CA LEU A 70 -34.03 24.15 11.06
C LEU A 70 -33.01 23.11 10.55
N ALA A 71 -33.43 22.11 9.77
CA ALA A 71 -33.60 22.25 8.32
C ALA A 71 -32.59 23.23 7.70
N THR A 72 -31.51 22.71 7.07
CA THR A 72 -30.98 23.16 5.77
C THR A 72 -29.71 22.36 5.37
N LEU A 73 -29.82 21.62 4.26
CA LEU A 73 -28.79 21.16 3.29
C LEU A 73 -27.64 20.23 3.74
N TRP A 74 -27.76 18.95 3.38
CA TRP A 74 -26.63 18.01 3.22
C TRP A 74 -26.30 17.85 1.72
N LYS A 75 -25.03 18.00 1.36
CA LYS A 75 -24.47 17.58 0.06
C LYS A 75 -23.31 16.61 0.31
N MET A 76 -23.54 15.33 0.05
CA MET A 76 -22.48 14.34 -0.15
C MET A 76 -22.37 14.06 -1.65
N VAL A 77 -21.15 14.17 -2.18
CA VAL A 77 -20.82 13.87 -3.58
C VAL A 77 -20.52 12.38 -3.69
N CYS A 78 -21.32 11.64 -4.47
CA CYS A 78 -21.01 10.29 -4.90
C CYS A 78 -19.98 10.34 -6.04
N PRO A 79 -18.93 9.48 -6.09
CA PRO A 79 -17.89 9.52 -7.13
C PRO A 79 -18.38 9.22 -8.56
N SER A 80 -19.65 8.87 -8.75
CA SER A 80 -20.25 8.59 -10.07
C SER A 80 -21.19 9.68 -10.60
N GLY A 81 -21.31 10.83 -9.91
CA GLY A 81 -22.02 12.01 -10.44
C GLY A 81 -23.54 11.87 -10.61
N ARG A 82 -24.19 10.82 -10.09
CA ARG A 82 -25.66 10.72 -10.05
C ARG A 82 -26.21 11.14 -8.70
N MET A 83 -27.17 12.07 -8.69
CA MET A 83 -27.96 12.41 -7.50
C MET A 83 -29.03 11.35 -7.26
N ILE A 84 -29.07 10.76 -6.07
CA ILE A 84 -30.17 9.93 -5.60
C ILE A 84 -30.98 10.77 -4.59
N ARG A 85 -32.25 11.03 -4.91
CA ARG A 85 -33.20 11.65 -4.00
C ARG A 85 -33.90 10.55 -3.21
N LEU A 86 -33.73 10.54 -1.89
CA LEU A 86 -34.51 9.68 -1.01
C LEU A 86 -35.66 10.50 -0.44
N GLU A 87 -36.89 10.17 -0.82
CA GLU A 87 -38.09 10.70 -0.20
C GLU A 87 -38.49 9.85 1.01
N ARG A 88 -38.86 10.52 2.10
CA ARG A 88 -39.30 9.90 3.34
C ARG A 88 -40.77 9.52 3.18
N THR A 89 -41.07 8.24 2.94
CA THR A 89 -42.46 7.75 3.04
C THR A 89 -42.85 7.63 4.51
N SER A 90 -43.68 8.56 4.98
CA SER A 90 -44.39 8.43 6.25
C SER A 90 -45.44 7.33 6.13
N ALA A 91 -45.20 6.17 6.71
CA ALA A 91 -46.21 5.13 6.86
C ALA A 91 -46.23 4.63 8.31
N HIS A 92 -47.15 5.18 9.09
CA HIS A 92 -47.67 4.52 10.27
C HIS A 92 -49.19 4.54 10.15
N ARG A 93 -49.78 3.39 9.80
CA ARG A 93 -50.98 2.78 10.38
C ARG A 93 -51.60 1.77 9.41
N GLY A 94 -51.97 0.62 9.98
CA GLY A 94 -53.02 -0.23 9.45
C GLY A 94 -52.53 -1.47 8.71
N VAL A 95 -52.16 -2.50 9.46
CA VAL A 95 -52.42 -3.87 9.02
C VAL A 95 -53.94 -4.08 9.03
N PRO A 96 -54.50 -4.68 7.98
CA PRO A 96 -55.51 -5.70 8.22
C PRO A 96 -55.07 -7.03 7.63
N THR A 97 -55.32 -8.04 8.45
CA THR A 97 -55.35 -9.48 8.20
C THR A 97 -56.23 -9.84 7.00
N SER A 98 -55.72 -10.67 6.08
CA SER A 98 -56.36 -11.87 5.48
C SER A 98 -55.82 -12.19 4.07
N PRO A 99 -55.90 -13.47 3.61
CA PRO A 99 -55.20 -13.94 2.43
C PRO A 99 -56.15 -14.12 1.24
N GLU A 100 -55.96 -13.38 0.13
CA GLU A 100 -56.64 -13.71 -1.13
C GLU A 100 -55.71 -13.57 -2.34
N ARG A 101 -55.72 -14.65 -3.14
CA ARG A 101 -55.13 -14.76 -4.47
C ARG A 101 -55.82 -13.77 -5.41
N LEU A 102 -55.06 -13.12 -6.29
CA LEU A 102 -55.43 -12.87 -7.69
C LEU A 102 -54.20 -12.32 -8.44
N GLY A 103 -53.78 -13.04 -9.48
CA GLY A 103 -52.68 -12.64 -10.34
C GLY A 103 -53.09 -11.57 -11.35
N ALA A 104 -52.14 -10.73 -11.77
CA ALA A 104 -52.18 -10.01 -13.04
C ALA A 104 -50.80 -9.47 -13.46
N ASN A 105 -50.21 -10.15 -14.43
CA ASN A 105 -49.55 -9.64 -15.65
C ASN A 105 -48.35 -8.63 -15.55
N PRO A 106 -47.11 -9.06 -15.91
CA PRO A 106 -45.95 -8.17 -16.01
C PRO A 106 -45.76 -7.45 -17.35
N ASN A 107 -46.70 -7.51 -18.31
CA ASN A 107 -46.57 -6.82 -19.60
C ASN A 107 -47.50 -5.60 -19.72
N ARG A 108 -47.06 -4.46 -19.20
CA ARG A 108 -47.48 -3.14 -19.71
C ARG A 108 -46.33 -2.13 -19.61
N PRO A 109 -45.90 -1.53 -20.73
CA PRO A 109 -44.91 -0.46 -20.70
C PRO A 109 -45.60 0.82 -20.21
N VAL A 110 -45.10 1.39 -19.10
CA VAL A 110 -45.45 2.76 -18.73
C VAL A 110 -44.60 3.69 -19.59
N THR A 111 -45.21 4.26 -20.61
CA THR A 111 -44.70 5.41 -21.35
C THR A 111 -44.68 6.63 -20.43
N GLY A 112 -43.48 7.07 -20.05
CA GLY A 112 -43.24 8.37 -19.40
C GLY A 112 -42.12 9.09 -20.14
N GLN A 113 -42.46 10.22 -20.75
CA GLN A 113 -41.55 11.08 -21.50
C GLN A 113 -40.31 11.46 -20.68
N VAL A 114 -39.13 11.28 -21.29
CA VAL A 114 -37.88 11.89 -20.81
C VAL A 114 -37.86 13.33 -21.32
N GLU A 115 -38.24 14.29 -20.47
CA GLU A 115 -37.89 15.68 -20.72
C GLU A 115 -36.38 15.87 -20.51
N LYS A 116 -35.68 16.10 -21.62
CA LYS A 116 -34.31 16.62 -21.64
C LYS A 116 -34.30 18.00 -20.99
N ILE A 117 -33.89 18.08 -19.73
CA ILE A 117 -33.47 19.36 -19.14
C ILE A 117 -32.01 19.58 -19.56
N THR A 118 -31.83 20.26 -20.68
CA THR A 118 -30.58 20.97 -20.99
C THR A 118 -30.32 22.00 -19.89
N PRO A 119 -29.14 22.04 -19.25
CA PRO A 119 -28.78 23.16 -18.41
C PRO A 119 -28.50 24.35 -19.34
N ARG A 120 -29.50 25.21 -19.52
CA ARG A 120 -29.32 26.53 -20.13
C ARG A 120 -28.63 27.39 -19.07
N MET A 121 -27.32 27.30 -19.02
CA MET A 121 -26.48 28.16 -18.19
C MET A 121 -26.42 29.53 -18.89
N THR A 122 -27.45 30.35 -18.68
CA THR A 122 -27.37 31.78 -18.98
C THR A 122 -26.40 32.42 -18.00
N LEU A 123 -25.13 32.48 -18.42
CA LEU A 123 -24.20 33.51 -17.98
C LEU A 123 -24.85 34.86 -18.30
N GLN A 124 -25.39 35.53 -17.28
CA GLN A 124 -25.58 36.97 -17.33
C GLN A 124 -24.28 37.62 -16.87
N PRO A 125 -23.56 38.34 -17.74
CA PRO A 125 -22.59 39.32 -17.32
C PRO A 125 -23.36 40.61 -17.05
N THR A 126 -23.53 41.00 -15.79
CA THR A 126 -23.86 42.39 -15.47
C THR A 126 -22.62 43.06 -14.92
N LEU A 127 -21.81 43.52 -15.88
CA LEU A 127 -20.91 44.66 -15.75
C LEU A 127 -21.53 45.75 -14.85
N PRO A 128 -20.79 46.33 -13.90
CA PRO A 128 -21.18 47.59 -13.30
C PRO A 128 -20.86 48.72 -14.29
N ALA A 129 -21.68 48.88 -15.32
CA ALA A 129 -21.72 50.07 -16.15
C ALA A 129 -22.81 51.01 -15.61
N LEU A 130 -22.48 51.69 -14.51
CA LEU A 130 -23.17 52.88 -14.00
C LEU A 130 -22.13 53.96 -13.70
N PHE A 131 -21.30 54.25 -14.70
CA PHE A 131 -20.60 55.53 -14.84
C PHE A 131 -21.25 56.26 -16.01
N ALA A 132 -21.46 57.57 -15.84
CA ALA A 132 -22.34 58.48 -16.61
C ALA A 132 -23.82 58.29 -16.23
N THR A 133 -24.41 59.05 -15.31
CA THR A 133 -24.37 60.52 -15.19
C THR A 133 -24.37 60.93 -13.71
N ARG A 134 -23.19 61.07 -13.12
CA ARG A 134 -22.99 61.81 -11.87
C ARG A 134 -22.75 63.28 -12.18
N ALA A 135 -23.71 63.90 -12.87
CA ALA A 135 -23.77 65.36 -12.93
C ALA A 135 -24.52 65.85 -11.69
N SER A 136 -23.73 66.18 -10.66
CA SER A 136 -23.98 67.26 -9.70
C SER A 136 -25.46 67.59 -9.41
N SER A 137 -26.12 66.80 -8.55
CA SER A 137 -27.40 67.19 -7.95
C SER A 137 -27.33 67.31 -6.42
N ALA A 138 -26.21 66.88 -5.81
CA ALA A 138 -25.94 67.02 -4.38
C ALA A 138 -25.35 68.40 -4.02
N ASN A 139 -24.61 69.05 -4.95
CA ASN A 139 -24.00 70.37 -4.70
C ASN A 139 -24.89 71.56 -5.12
N LEU A 140 -25.98 71.33 -5.87
CA LEU A 140 -26.85 72.44 -6.31
C LEU A 140 -27.81 72.93 -5.23
N ARG A 141 -28.19 72.12 -4.24
CA ARG A 141 -29.20 72.53 -3.25
C ARG A 141 -28.72 73.63 -2.29
N PRO A 142 -27.48 73.62 -1.76
CA PRO A 142 -26.99 74.73 -0.95
C PRO A 142 -26.65 75.96 -1.80
N VAL A 143 -26.09 75.78 -3.01
CA VAL A 143 -25.78 76.90 -3.93
C VAL A 143 -27.04 77.60 -4.42
N VAL A 144 -28.10 76.87 -4.79
CA VAL A 144 -29.38 77.46 -5.22
C VAL A 144 -30.10 78.15 -4.05
N ARG A 145 -29.96 77.67 -2.82
CA ARG A 145 -30.54 78.33 -1.62
C ARG A 145 -29.73 79.56 -1.20
N ALA A 146 -28.41 79.51 -1.28
CA ALA A 146 -27.54 80.66 -1.04
C ALA A 146 -27.71 81.72 -2.13
N MET A 147 -27.81 81.33 -3.41
CA MET A 147 -28.14 82.25 -4.50
C MET A 147 -29.56 82.81 -4.38
N ALA A 148 -30.54 82.06 -3.90
CA ALA A 148 -31.88 82.57 -3.62
C ALA A 148 -31.88 83.56 -2.43
N ALA A 149 -31.12 83.29 -1.37
CA ALA A 149 -30.96 84.20 -0.23
C ALA A 149 -30.20 85.48 -0.61
N CYS A 150 -29.12 85.38 -1.39
CA CYS A 150 -28.41 86.52 -1.96
C CYS A 150 -29.28 87.28 -2.96
N ALA A 151 -30.10 86.60 -3.77
CA ALA A 151 -31.04 87.25 -4.67
C ALA A 151 -32.10 88.03 -3.89
N VAL A 152 -32.58 87.52 -2.75
CA VAL A 152 -33.49 88.26 -1.85
C VAL A 152 -32.76 89.46 -1.23
N ILE A 153 -31.53 89.33 -0.75
CA ILE A 153 -30.79 90.46 -0.16
C ILE A 153 -30.48 91.54 -1.22
N VAL A 154 -29.96 91.15 -2.40
CA VAL A 154 -29.58 92.05 -3.50
C VAL A 154 -30.79 92.69 -4.19
N THR A 155 -31.98 92.09 -4.12
CA THR A 155 -33.19 92.69 -4.69
C THR A 155 -33.99 93.49 -3.66
N VAL A 156 -34.04 93.05 -2.39
CA VAL A 156 -34.82 93.71 -1.33
C VAL A 156 -34.11 94.96 -0.81
N GLU A 157 -32.78 94.95 -0.67
CA GLU A 157 -32.00 96.10 -0.18
C GLU A 157 -32.15 97.35 -1.07
N PRO A 158 -31.97 97.31 -2.40
CA PRO A 158 -32.19 98.48 -3.25
C PRO A 158 -33.67 98.86 -3.40
N LEU A 159 -34.62 97.91 -3.33
CA LEU A 159 -36.05 98.23 -3.35
C LEU A 159 -36.48 98.96 -2.06
N LEU A 160 -35.95 98.55 -0.90
CA LEU A 160 -36.19 99.21 0.38
C LEU A 160 -35.52 100.59 0.41
N LEU A 161 -34.30 100.72 -0.11
CA LEU A 161 -33.64 102.02 -0.26
C LEU A 161 -34.45 102.95 -1.17
N MET A 162 -34.95 102.44 -2.30
CA MET A 162 -35.83 103.19 -3.21
C MET A 162 -37.14 103.62 -2.53
N LEU A 163 -37.75 102.75 -1.74
CA LEU A 163 -38.96 103.04 -0.97
C LEU A 163 -38.69 104.07 0.13
N LEU A 164 -37.57 103.97 0.85
CA LEU A 164 -37.13 104.96 1.85
C LEU A 164 -36.88 106.34 1.21
N THR A 165 -36.20 106.36 0.05
CA THR A 165 -35.91 107.61 -0.67
C THR A 165 -37.18 108.26 -1.22
N ARG A 166 -38.18 107.47 -1.64
CA ARG A 166 -39.50 107.98 -2.03
C ARG A 166 -40.36 108.42 -0.85
N CYS A 167 -40.31 107.72 0.28
CA CYS A 167 -41.01 108.13 1.51
C CYS A 167 -40.42 109.43 2.08
N PHE A 168 -39.11 109.66 1.97
CA PHE A 168 -38.47 110.90 2.42
C PHE A 168 -38.93 112.15 1.64
N HIS A 169 -39.43 111.97 0.42
CA HIS A 169 -39.99 113.06 -0.41
C HIS A 169 -41.48 113.34 -0.18
N LEU A 170 -42.20 112.47 0.55
CA LEU A 170 -43.60 112.67 0.92
C LEU A 170 -43.69 113.14 2.37
N SER A 171 -43.57 114.45 2.56
CA SER A 171 -44.01 115.10 3.79
C SER A 171 -45.53 114.92 3.93
N LEU A 172 -45.98 114.54 5.14
CA LEU A 172 -47.36 114.27 5.57
C LEU A 172 -47.95 112.88 5.23
N LEU A 173 -47.64 111.86 6.07
CA LEU A 173 -48.63 111.05 6.80
C LEU A 173 -47.96 109.87 7.57
N GLN A 174 -48.17 109.88 8.89
CA GLN A 174 -47.99 108.83 9.92
C GLN A 174 -46.57 108.35 10.29
N GLU A 175 -46.15 108.73 11.51
CA GLU A 175 -44.91 108.34 12.21
C GLU A 175 -44.65 106.82 12.33
N GLY A 176 -45.65 105.95 12.13
CA GLY A 176 -45.48 104.49 12.31
C GLY A 176 -44.89 103.72 11.12
N LEU A 177 -44.90 104.28 9.90
CA LEU A 177 -44.54 103.53 8.68
C LEU A 177 -43.02 103.54 8.42
N ALA A 178 -42.34 104.64 8.76
CA ALA A 178 -40.88 104.73 8.73
C ALA A 178 -40.25 103.81 9.78
N ASP A 179 -40.83 103.77 10.98
CA ASP A 179 -40.38 102.89 12.06
C ASP A 179 -40.53 101.41 11.69
N GLY A 180 -41.64 101.02 11.06
CA GLY A 180 -41.83 99.64 10.57
C GLY A 180 -40.84 99.21 9.48
N LEU A 181 -40.46 100.13 8.58
CA LEU A 181 -39.49 99.86 7.53
C LEU A 181 -38.06 99.78 8.09
N LEU A 182 -37.71 100.64 9.04
CA LEU A 182 -36.44 100.60 9.76
C LEU A 182 -36.32 99.29 10.56
N LEU A 183 -37.41 98.86 11.21
CA LEU A 183 -37.47 97.60 11.94
C LEU A 183 -37.25 96.41 10.99
N LEU A 184 -37.87 96.40 9.81
CA LEU A 184 -37.62 95.39 8.77
C LEU A 184 -36.16 95.40 8.27
N LEU A 185 -35.55 96.58 8.08
CA LEU A 185 -34.17 96.73 7.64
C LEU A 185 -33.16 96.11 8.62
N PHE A 186 -33.44 96.15 9.93
CA PHE A 186 -32.58 95.53 10.95
C PHE A 186 -32.97 94.09 11.28
N LEU A 187 -34.27 93.78 11.30
CA LEU A 187 -34.81 92.49 11.71
C LEU A 187 -34.58 91.41 10.64
N VAL A 188 -34.66 91.75 9.35
CA VAL A 188 -34.45 90.77 8.27
C VAL A 188 -32.99 90.29 8.22
N PRO A 189 -31.95 91.15 8.23
CA PRO A 189 -30.56 90.69 8.27
C PRO A 189 -30.21 89.94 9.55
N THR A 190 -30.78 90.34 10.70
CA THR A 190 -30.55 89.61 11.97
C THR A 190 -31.24 88.25 11.98
N LEU A 191 -32.47 88.12 11.47
CA LEU A 191 -33.12 86.81 11.30
C LEU A 191 -32.37 85.95 10.29
N CYS A 192 -31.96 86.52 9.15
CA CYS A 192 -31.17 85.81 8.15
C CYS A 192 -29.84 85.35 8.74
N PHE A 193 -29.13 86.19 9.49
CA PHE A 193 -27.89 85.79 10.16
C PHE A 193 -28.14 84.71 11.22
N ALA A 194 -29.19 84.87 12.04
CA ALA A 194 -29.56 83.93 13.09
C ALA A 194 -30.04 82.56 12.55
N LEU A 195 -30.62 82.51 11.35
CA LEU A 195 -31.12 81.26 10.75
C LEU A 195 -30.12 80.62 9.76
N ILE A 196 -29.39 81.42 8.98
CA ILE A 196 -28.47 80.93 7.94
C ILE A 196 -27.16 80.45 8.57
N ARG A 197 -26.58 81.16 9.55
CA ARG A 197 -25.31 80.74 10.18
C ARG A 197 -25.37 79.34 10.82
N PRO A 198 -26.44 78.96 11.56
CA PRO A 198 -26.56 77.59 12.06
C PRO A 198 -26.71 76.57 10.94
N LEU A 199 -27.42 76.90 9.86
CA LEU A 199 -27.56 76.04 8.68
C LEU A 199 -26.23 75.83 7.96
N GLU A 200 -25.44 76.88 7.75
CA GLU A 200 -24.07 76.79 7.20
C GLU A 200 -23.17 75.92 8.08
N GLN A 201 -23.23 76.10 9.41
CA GLN A 201 -22.47 75.26 10.35
C GLN A 201 -22.92 73.79 10.31
N GLN A 202 -24.23 73.51 10.17
CA GLN A 202 -24.74 72.14 10.04
C GLN A 202 -24.31 71.49 8.73
N VAL A 203 -24.31 72.24 7.62
CA VAL A 203 -23.81 71.75 6.32
C VAL A 203 -22.32 71.47 6.39
N ALA A 204 -21.51 72.39 6.93
CA ALA A 204 -20.07 72.20 7.08
C ALA A 204 -19.72 71.00 7.98
N ARG A 205 -20.48 70.78 9.07
CA ARG A 205 -20.35 69.57 9.92
C ARG A 205 -20.71 68.30 9.17
N GLY A 206 -21.76 68.33 8.34
CA GLY A 206 -22.16 67.20 7.51
C GLY A 206 -21.11 66.84 6.46
N GLU A 207 -20.49 67.83 5.81
CA GLU A 207 -19.40 67.64 4.85
C GLU A 207 -18.14 67.07 5.52
N ALA A 208 -17.77 67.58 6.70
CA ALA A 208 -16.64 67.06 7.47
C ALA A 208 -16.86 65.59 7.89
N LEU A 209 -18.06 65.26 8.40
CA LEU A 209 -18.41 63.88 8.75
C LEU A 209 -18.44 62.96 7.53
N ALA A 210 -18.92 63.44 6.38
CA ALA A 210 -18.92 62.68 5.13
C ALA A 210 -17.50 62.39 4.63
N ALA A 211 -16.58 63.36 4.75
CA ALA A 211 -15.17 63.17 4.42
C ALA A 211 -14.49 62.16 5.35
N GLU A 212 -14.76 62.24 6.66
CA GLU A 212 -14.22 61.27 7.64
C GLU A 212 -14.76 59.85 7.39
N LEU A 213 -16.05 59.71 7.08
CA LEU A 213 -16.66 58.42 6.74
C LEU A 213 -16.07 57.85 5.45
N ALA A 214 -15.83 58.69 4.42
CA ALA A 214 -15.20 58.28 3.17
C ALA A 214 -13.77 57.77 3.41
N GLN A 215 -12.98 58.48 4.21
CA GLN A 215 -11.62 58.07 4.56
C GLN A 215 -11.60 56.77 5.39
N SER A 216 -12.53 56.62 6.35
CA SER A 216 -12.67 55.40 7.13
C SER A 216 -13.06 54.20 6.26
N ARG A 217 -13.96 54.40 5.29
CA ARG A 217 -14.37 53.37 4.33
C ARG A 217 -13.20 52.93 3.43
N GLU A 218 -12.44 53.86 2.89
CA GLU A 218 -11.25 53.55 2.07
C GLU A 218 -10.23 52.71 2.86
N ARG A 219 -9.91 53.12 4.10
CA ARG A 219 -9.03 52.33 4.99
C ARG A 219 -9.58 50.93 5.28
N LEU A 220 -10.89 50.76 5.40
CA LEU A 220 -11.51 49.44 5.60
C LEU A 220 -11.43 48.59 4.33
N GLU A 221 -11.67 49.18 3.16
CA GLU A 221 -11.55 48.50 1.86
C GLU A 221 -10.10 48.02 1.63
N ASP A 222 -9.10 48.85 1.94
CA ASP A 222 -7.68 48.47 1.88
C ASP A 222 -7.35 47.32 2.84
N ARG A 223 -7.80 47.39 4.10
CA ARG A 223 -7.57 46.32 5.09
C ARG A 223 -8.24 45.00 4.71
N VAL A 224 -9.43 45.06 4.11
CA VAL A 224 -10.13 43.87 3.61
C VAL A 224 -9.38 43.29 2.40
N ALA A 225 -8.91 44.13 1.50
CA ALA A 225 -8.11 43.71 0.34
C ALA A 225 -6.80 43.03 0.77
N GLU A 226 -6.05 43.63 1.70
CA GLU A 226 -4.81 43.08 2.26
C GLU A 226 -5.06 41.73 2.93
N ARG A 227 -6.04 41.64 3.86
CA ARG A 227 -6.38 40.38 4.53
C ARG A 227 -6.88 39.31 3.57
N SER A 228 -7.62 39.71 2.53
CA SER A 228 -8.07 38.76 1.51
C SER A 228 -6.88 38.19 0.73
N ALA A 229 -5.90 39.01 0.34
CA ALA A 229 -4.71 38.54 -0.36
C ALA A 229 -3.86 37.61 0.52
N GLU A 230 -3.67 37.93 1.80
CA GLU A 230 -2.98 37.06 2.77
C GLU A 230 -3.67 35.70 2.90
N LEU A 231 -5.01 35.69 3.04
CA LEU A 231 -5.78 34.47 3.17
C LEU A 231 -5.69 33.60 1.91
N HIS A 232 -5.72 34.20 0.72
CA HIS A 232 -5.55 33.47 -0.54
C HIS A 232 -4.15 32.86 -0.63
N ALA A 233 -3.10 33.61 -0.28
CA ALA A 233 -1.73 33.09 -0.27
C ALA A 233 -1.56 31.96 0.76
N ALA A 234 -2.17 32.07 1.95
CA ALA A 234 -2.15 31.02 2.96
C ALA A 234 -2.89 29.75 2.49
N ASN A 235 -4.09 29.90 1.92
CA ASN A 235 -4.87 28.79 1.37
C ASN A 235 -4.11 28.05 0.26
N GLN A 236 -3.42 28.78 -0.63
CA GLN A 236 -2.59 28.16 -1.67
C GLN A 236 -1.43 27.34 -1.08
N ARG A 237 -0.74 27.84 -0.04
CA ARG A 237 0.32 27.08 0.63
C ARG A 237 -0.20 25.82 1.32
N ILE A 238 -1.38 25.90 1.93
CA ILE A 238 -2.04 24.74 2.57
C ILE A 238 -2.40 23.70 1.52
N GLN A 239 -2.99 24.10 0.40
CA GLN A 239 -3.35 23.19 -0.71
C GLN A 239 -2.12 22.47 -1.25
N GLN A 240 -1.02 23.19 -1.51
CA GLN A 240 0.24 22.58 -1.96
C GLN A 240 0.83 21.60 -0.92
N SER A 241 0.70 21.91 0.37
CA SER A 241 1.18 21.03 1.44
C SER A 241 0.32 19.77 1.57
N LEU A 242 -1.01 19.89 1.43
CA LEU A 242 -1.94 18.77 1.42
C LEU A 242 -1.66 17.82 0.25
N GLU A 243 -1.48 18.34 -0.97
CA GLU A 243 -1.15 17.51 -2.14
C GLU A 243 0.17 16.72 -1.95
N LYS A 244 1.19 17.36 -1.40
CA LYS A 244 2.48 16.71 -1.06
C LYS A 244 2.31 15.63 0.01
N LEU A 245 1.49 15.89 1.03
CA LEU A 245 1.20 14.95 2.11
C LEU A 245 0.39 13.74 1.59
N GLU A 246 -0.62 13.97 0.78
CA GLU A 246 -1.43 12.91 0.16
C GLU A 246 -0.60 12.02 -0.76
N ARG A 247 0.34 12.59 -1.52
CA ARG A 247 1.30 11.81 -2.32
C ARG A 247 2.19 10.95 -1.42
N SER A 248 2.85 11.56 -0.43
CA SER A 248 3.70 10.84 0.52
C SER A 248 2.94 9.73 1.27
N HIS A 249 1.69 9.99 1.67
CA HIS A 249 0.85 9.00 2.34
C HIS A 249 0.53 7.81 1.43
N ARG A 250 0.18 8.06 0.15
CA ARG A 250 -0.03 6.98 -0.83
C ARG A 250 1.22 6.12 -0.99
N ASP A 251 2.39 6.74 -1.14
CA ASP A 251 3.66 6.03 -1.30
C ASP A 251 3.99 5.16 -0.07
N LEU A 252 3.76 5.68 1.14
CA LEU A 252 3.92 4.91 2.39
C LEU A 252 2.96 3.72 2.50
N VAL A 253 1.71 3.86 2.03
CA VAL A 253 0.75 2.74 2.02
C VAL A 253 1.24 1.63 1.09
N VAL A 254 1.70 1.97 -0.12
CA VAL A 254 2.24 1.00 -1.08
C VAL A 254 3.52 0.34 -0.53
N LEU A 255 4.41 1.13 0.07
CA LEU A 255 5.65 0.63 0.68
C LEU A 255 5.38 -0.34 1.84
N ARG A 256 4.37 -0.04 2.69
CA ARG A 256 3.96 -0.91 3.79
C ARG A 256 3.35 -2.21 3.27
N GLU A 257 2.49 -2.14 2.26
CA GLU A 257 1.88 -3.30 1.62
C GLU A 257 2.96 -4.22 1.03
N MET A 258 3.91 -3.65 0.28
CA MET A 258 5.07 -4.38 -0.25
C MET A 258 5.86 -5.06 0.86
N GLY A 259 6.19 -4.33 1.93
CA GLY A 259 6.92 -4.87 3.06
C GLY A 259 6.21 -6.05 3.73
N ALA A 260 4.88 -6.00 3.87
CA ALA A 260 4.08 -7.07 4.45
C ALA A 260 4.08 -8.33 3.57
N LEU A 261 3.89 -8.19 2.25
CA LEU A 261 3.87 -9.34 1.34
C LEU A 261 5.24 -9.99 1.20
N LEU A 262 6.31 -9.20 1.12
CA LEU A 262 7.68 -9.73 1.05
C LEU A 262 8.06 -10.52 2.31
N GLN A 263 7.49 -10.20 3.48
CA GLN A 263 7.75 -10.93 4.73
C GLN A 263 7.14 -12.33 4.77
N VAL A 264 6.12 -12.61 3.95
CA VAL A 264 5.39 -13.89 3.93
C VAL A 264 5.86 -14.78 2.78
N CYS A 265 6.65 -14.25 1.85
CA CYS A 265 7.27 -15.03 0.78
C CYS A 265 8.02 -16.25 1.35
N ARG A 266 7.93 -17.38 0.64
CA ARG A 266 8.60 -18.63 1.05
C ARG A 266 10.02 -18.74 0.50
N ASP A 267 10.25 -18.20 -0.69
CA ASP A 267 11.51 -18.25 -1.39
C ASP A 267 11.68 -16.99 -2.26
N MET A 268 12.83 -16.92 -2.94
CA MET A 268 13.16 -15.82 -3.85
C MET A 268 12.26 -15.78 -5.09
N ALA A 269 11.77 -16.94 -5.57
CA ALA A 269 10.97 -17.03 -6.78
C ALA A 269 9.57 -16.40 -6.59
N GLU A 270 9.04 -16.40 -5.37
CA GLU A 270 7.80 -15.70 -5.01
C GLU A 270 8.01 -14.18 -4.83
N ALA A 271 9.20 -13.77 -4.38
CA ALA A 271 9.51 -12.37 -4.10
C ALA A 271 9.72 -11.52 -5.39
N GLU A 272 10.37 -12.06 -6.41
CA GLU A 272 10.68 -11.37 -7.67
C GLU A 272 9.45 -10.77 -8.39
N PRO A 273 8.38 -11.55 -8.68
CA PRO A 273 7.19 -11.00 -9.36
C PRO A 273 6.45 -9.97 -8.51
N LEU A 274 6.46 -10.11 -7.18
CA LEU A 274 5.89 -9.12 -6.27
C LEU A 274 6.67 -7.81 -6.33
N LEU A 275 7.99 -7.88 -6.24
CA LEU A 275 8.87 -6.71 -6.37
C LEU A 275 8.58 -5.97 -7.67
N GLN A 276 8.45 -6.66 -8.80
CA GLN A 276 8.13 -6.05 -10.10
C GLN A 276 6.84 -5.24 -10.09
N GLY A 277 5.78 -5.76 -9.46
CA GLY A 277 4.51 -5.04 -9.35
C GLY A 277 4.62 -3.78 -8.49
N PHE A 278 5.34 -3.84 -7.37
CA PHE A 278 5.46 -2.73 -6.44
C PHE A 278 6.41 -1.62 -6.92
N VAL A 279 7.58 -1.95 -7.47
CA VAL A 279 8.51 -0.94 -7.97
C VAL A 279 7.90 -0.13 -9.12
N ARG A 280 7.09 -0.76 -9.97
CA ARG A 280 6.31 -0.05 -11.02
C ARG A 280 5.26 0.90 -10.45
N ARG A 281 4.61 0.53 -9.35
CA ARG A 281 3.62 1.39 -8.66
C ARG A 281 4.29 2.56 -7.92
N LEU A 282 5.45 2.33 -7.32
CA LEU A 282 6.20 3.33 -6.56
C LEU A 282 6.94 4.34 -7.46
N PHE A 283 7.43 3.88 -8.62
CA PHE A 283 8.22 4.68 -9.55
C PHE A 283 7.64 4.65 -10.97
N PRO A 284 6.43 5.22 -11.19
CA PRO A 284 5.75 5.16 -12.49
C PRO A 284 6.37 6.07 -13.55
N ASN A 285 7.18 7.06 -13.18
CA ASN A 285 7.77 8.04 -14.10
C ASN A 285 9.27 7.80 -14.34
N GLU A 286 9.83 6.80 -13.70
CA GLU A 286 11.23 6.45 -13.70
C GLU A 286 11.37 5.03 -14.28
N SER A 287 12.47 4.79 -14.97
CA SER A 287 12.86 3.45 -15.38
C SER A 287 13.88 2.89 -14.40
N GLY A 288 14.01 1.58 -14.28
CA GLY A 288 15.01 1.04 -13.37
C GLY A 288 15.03 -0.48 -13.29
N ALA A 289 15.91 -0.96 -12.42
CA ALA A 289 16.08 -2.37 -12.17
C ALA A 289 16.49 -2.66 -10.71
N VAL A 290 16.17 -3.87 -10.26
CA VAL A 290 16.67 -4.44 -9.01
C VAL A 290 17.62 -5.58 -9.35
N TYR A 291 18.84 -5.50 -8.82
CA TYR A 291 19.87 -6.51 -8.97
C TYR A 291 20.15 -7.20 -7.65
N LEU A 292 20.30 -8.51 -7.68
CA LEU A 292 20.55 -9.33 -6.50
C LEU A 292 21.84 -10.12 -6.67
N PHE A 293 22.60 -10.29 -5.59
CA PHE A 293 23.80 -11.14 -5.63
C PHE A 293 23.44 -12.60 -5.89
N ARG A 294 24.21 -13.24 -6.78
CA ARG A 294 24.33 -14.70 -6.84
C ARG A 294 24.98 -15.26 -5.58
N ALA A 295 24.87 -16.58 -5.38
CA ALA A 295 25.49 -17.28 -4.25
C ALA A 295 27.01 -17.02 -4.13
N SER A 296 27.71 -16.81 -5.24
CA SER A 296 29.15 -16.50 -5.26
C SER A 296 29.50 -15.07 -4.79
N ARG A 297 28.51 -14.17 -4.66
CA ARG A 297 28.69 -12.74 -4.31
C ARG A 297 29.61 -11.93 -5.23
N ASN A 298 30.07 -12.49 -6.35
CA ASN A 298 30.98 -11.79 -7.28
C ASN A 298 30.24 -11.12 -8.45
N VAL A 299 28.96 -11.46 -8.66
CA VAL A 299 28.14 -10.94 -9.74
C VAL A 299 26.74 -10.72 -9.19
N LEU A 300 26.11 -9.62 -9.60
CA LEU A 300 24.69 -9.41 -9.40
C LEU A 300 23.94 -9.69 -10.70
N GLU A 301 22.76 -10.27 -10.56
CA GLU A 301 21.84 -10.52 -11.65
C GLU A 301 20.61 -9.67 -11.50
N ARG A 302 20.09 -9.23 -12.64
CA ARG A 302 18.87 -8.47 -12.69
C ARG A 302 17.69 -9.37 -12.34
N ALA A 303 17.09 -9.12 -11.18
CA ALA A 303 15.91 -9.81 -10.71
C ALA A 303 14.63 -9.17 -11.28
N VAL A 304 14.63 -7.84 -11.40
CA VAL A 304 13.44 -7.07 -11.80
C VAL A 304 13.84 -5.90 -12.70
N GLU A 305 13.01 -5.60 -13.69
CA GLU A 305 13.14 -4.45 -14.59
C GLU A 305 11.78 -3.77 -14.81
N TRP A 306 11.79 -2.44 -14.92
CA TRP A 306 10.65 -1.64 -15.33
C TRP A 306 11.03 -0.37 -16.11
N GLY A 307 10.04 0.17 -16.82
CA GLY A 307 10.25 1.27 -17.76
C GLY A 307 11.04 0.84 -18.99
N ASP A 308 11.74 1.79 -19.61
CA ASP A 308 12.56 1.57 -20.82
C ASP A 308 14.03 1.28 -20.47
N ALA A 309 14.28 0.70 -19.29
CA ALA A 309 15.60 0.52 -18.72
C ALA A 309 16.45 -0.50 -19.50
N HIS A 310 17.26 0.00 -20.44
CA HIS A 310 18.28 -0.79 -21.15
C HIS A 310 19.54 -0.98 -20.31
N GLU A 311 19.39 -1.60 -19.13
CA GLU A 311 20.51 -1.89 -18.25
C GLU A 311 21.08 -3.31 -18.47
N ALA A 312 22.33 -3.55 -18.06
CA ALA A 312 23.00 -4.84 -18.24
C ALA A 312 22.25 -5.98 -17.52
N VAL A 313 22.25 -7.19 -18.09
CA VAL A 313 21.62 -8.37 -17.47
C VAL A 313 22.35 -8.78 -16.18
N THR A 314 23.67 -8.58 -16.17
CA THR A 314 24.56 -8.88 -15.05
C THR A 314 25.50 -7.71 -14.81
N LEU A 315 25.89 -7.47 -13.56
CA LEU A 315 26.87 -6.44 -13.20
C LEU A 315 27.87 -6.96 -12.16
N ALA A 316 29.12 -6.53 -12.26
CA ALA A 316 30.12 -6.77 -11.24
C ALA A 316 30.04 -5.66 -10.17
N PRO A 317 30.34 -5.95 -8.89
CA PRO A 317 30.33 -4.94 -7.84
C PRO A 317 31.24 -3.74 -8.12
N GLU A 318 32.36 -3.93 -8.82
CA GLU A 318 33.25 -2.85 -9.25
C GLU A 318 32.62 -1.86 -10.26
N ASP A 319 31.58 -2.27 -11.00
CA ASP A 319 30.95 -1.44 -12.02
C ASP A 319 30.10 -0.30 -11.43
N CYS A 320 29.77 -0.38 -10.14
CA CYS A 320 28.85 0.55 -9.47
C CYS A 320 29.51 1.25 -8.27
N TRP A 321 29.51 2.59 -8.28
CA TRP A 321 30.02 3.40 -7.17
C TRP A 321 29.24 3.20 -5.87
N ALA A 322 27.93 2.96 -5.95
CA ALA A 322 27.09 2.70 -4.78
C ALA A 322 27.45 1.38 -4.08
N LEU A 323 27.77 0.34 -4.85
CA LEU A 323 28.21 -0.95 -4.30
C LEU A 323 29.61 -0.86 -3.70
N ARG A 324 30.53 -0.15 -4.35
CA ARG A 324 31.90 0.07 -3.86
C ARG A 324 31.96 0.87 -2.56
N SER A 325 31.10 1.88 -2.43
CA SER A 325 31.06 2.76 -1.26
C SER A 325 30.10 2.31 -0.17
N GLY A 326 29.13 1.46 -0.50
CA GLY A 326 28.01 1.11 0.38
C GLY A 326 27.04 2.28 0.64
N GLN A 327 27.14 3.38 -0.14
CA GLN A 327 26.33 4.58 0.00
C GLN A 327 25.49 4.83 -1.25
N THR A 328 24.38 5.54 -1.11
CA THR A 328 23.57 5.98 -2.26
C THR A 328 24.41 6.85 -3.19
N TYR A 329 24.37 6.56 -4.48
CA TYR A 329 25.12 7.29 -5.51
C TYR A 329 24.15 7.86 -6.56
N SER A 330 24.07 9.19 -6.63
CA SER A 330 23.24 9.93 -7.59
C SER A 330 24.12 10.72 -8.55
N VAL A 331 23.75 10.73 -9.83
CA VAL A 331 24.39 11.52 -10.90
C VAL A 331 23.29 12.18 -11.74
N ALA A 332 23.29 13.51 -11.82
CA ALA A 332 22.37 14.25 -12.66
C ALA A 332 22.81 14.24 -14.14
N ALA A 333 21.85 14.37 -15.06
CA ALA A 333 22.14 14.51 -16.48
C ALA A 333 23.12 15.69 -16.72
N GLY A 334 24.23 15.45 -17.42
CA GLY A 334 25.22 16.47 -17.72
C GLY A 334 26.15 16.88 -16.56
N GLU A 335 26.02 16.28 -15.38
CA GLU A 335 26.95 16.49 -14.27
C GLU A 335 28.37 15.98 -14.60
N ALA A 336 29.42 16.65 -14.11
CA ALA A 336 30.81 16.23 -14.31
C ALA A 336 31.20 14.97 -13.51
N LYS A 337 30.27 14.43 -12.73
CA LYS A 337 30.45 13.25 -11.88
C LYS A 337 30.46 11.98 -12.74
N PRO A 338 31.35 11.00 -12.48
CA PRO A 338 31.47 9.82 -13.33
C PRO A 338 30.23 8.93 -13.22
N LEU A 339 29.69 8.52 -14.37
CA LEU A 339 28.63 7.50 -14.41
C LEU A 339 29.18 6.14 -13.97
N CYS A 340 28.31 5.29 -13.43
CA CYS A 340 28.64 3.89 -13.20
C CYS A 340 28.83 3.17 -14.55
N ALA A 341 29.74 2.20 -14.61
CA ALA A 341 30.06 1.48 -15.85
C ALA A 341 28.88 0.65 -16.39
N HIS A 342 27.93 0.28 -15.51
CA HIS A 342 26.72 -0.44 -15.88
C HIS A 342 25.62 0.45 -16.50
N VAL A 343 25.78 1.77 -16.52
CA VAL A 343 24.82 2.71 -17.11
C VAL A 343 25.24 3.03 -18.54
N GLN A 344 24.35 2.81 -19.52
CA GLN A 344 24.66 3.13 -20.92
C GLN A 344 24.76 4.64 -21.16
N GLU A 345 25.78 5.06 -21.92
CA GLU A 345 26.07 6.49 -22.17
C GLU A 345 25.04 7.20 -23.07
N LYS A 346 24.21 6.47 -23.81
CA LYS A 346 23.26 7.07 -24.77
C LYS A 346 22.17 7.87 -24.02
N GLY A 347 22.31 9.20 -24.06
CA GLY A 347 21.33 10.15 -23.52
C GLY A 347 21.66 10.74 -22.15
N ARG A 348 22.76 10.33 -21.50
CA ARG A 348 23.19 10.77 -20.14
C ARG A 348 22.00 10.96 -19.17
N PRO A 349 21.28 9.89 -18.80
CA PRO A 349 20.15 10.01 -17.89
C PRO A 349 20.58 10.48 -16.50
N THR A 350 19.66 11.11 -15.77
CA THR A 350 19.80 11.25 -14.31
C THR A 350 19.65 9.87 -13.70
N THR A 351 20.64 9.42 -12.94
CA THR A 351 20.70 8.07 -12.36
C THR A 351 20.83 8.10 -10.84
N LEU A 352 20.23 7.13 -10.19
CA LEU A 352 20.25 6.93 -8.75
C LEU A 352 20.46 5.44 -8.44
N CYS A 353 21.58 5.14 -7.80
CA CYS A 353 21.99 3.79 -7.41
C CYS A 353 21.92 3.67 -5.88
N ILE A 354 21.13 2.74 -5.37
CA ILE A 354 20.88 2.53 -3.95
C ILE A 354 21.33 1.12 -3.56
N PRO A 355 22.36 0.98 -2.70
CA PRO A 355 22.79 -0.33 -2.25
C PRO A 355 21.72 -0.94 -1.35
N LEU A 356 21.36 -2.19 -1.62
CA LEU A 356 20.41 -2.94 -0.80
C LEU A 356 21.16 -3.55 0.38
N ALA A 357 21.40 -2.74 1.42
CA ALA A 357 22.13 -3.16 2.61
C ALA A 357 21.19 -3.50 3.78
N ALA A 358 21.39 -4.67 4.40
CA ALA A 358 20.72 -5.05 5.64
C ALA A 358 21.70 -5.82 6.54
N HIS A 359 21.65 -5.55 7.85
CA HIS A 359 22.53 -6.19 8.85
C HIS A 359 24.04 -6.15 8.52
N GLY A 360 24.51 -5.09 7.85
CA GLY A 360 25.91 -4.93 7.44
C GLY A 360 26.30 -5.74 6.20
N GLU A 361 25.36 -6.45 5.56
CA GLU A 361 25.59 -7.16 4.31
C GLU A 361 24.88 -6.49 3.13
N LEU A 362 25.58 -6.42 1.99
CA LEU A 362 24.98 -6.02 0.73
C LEU A 362 24.24 -7.20 0.10
N SER A 363 22.94 -7.05 -0.09
CA SER A 363 22.07 -8.05 -0.72
C SER A 363 21.85 -7.78 -2.22
N GLY A 364 22.11 -6.56 -2.69
CA GLY A 364 21.92 -6.18 -4.08
C GLY A 364 22.00 -4.67 -4.33
N LEU A 365 21.39 -4.22 -5.43
CA LEU A 365 21.36 -2.84 -5.90
C LEU A 365 19.97 -2.49 -6.46
N LEU A 366 19.44 -1.34 -6.11
CA LEU A 366 18.30 -0.71 -6.78
C LEU A 366 18.82 0.43 -7.65
N VAL A 367 18.51 0.39 -8.95
CA VAL A 367 18.88 1.43 -9.91
C VAL A 367 17.61 2.10 -10.41
N LEU A 368 17.62 3.42 -10.41
CA LEU A 368 16.61 4.28 -10.99
C LEU A 368 17.27 5.19 -12.03
N SER A 369 16.61 5.38 -13.15
CA SER A 369 17.03 6.26 -14.22
C SER A 369 15.85 7.07 -14.75
N LYS A 370 16.14 8.32 -15.12
CA LYS A 370 15.19 9.21 -15.79
C LYS A 370 15.88 9.80 -17.00
N LEU A 371 15.35 9.48 -18.18
CA LEU A 371 15.80 10.08 -19.43
C LEU A 371 15.29 11.52 -19.50
N ALA A 372 16.16 12.44 -19.90
CA ALA A 372 15.76 13.81 -20.16
C ALA A 372 14.88 13.87 -21.42
N ALA A 373 13.86 14.74 -21.42
CA ALA A 373 13.02 14.90 -22.61
C ALA A 373 13.87 15.43 -23.79
N PRO A 374 13.58 15.03 -25.05
CA PRO A 374 14.33 15.51 -26.21
C PRO A 374 14.32 17.05 -26.27
N GLY A 375 15.50 17.67 -26.22
CA GLY A 375 15.65 19.14 -26.25
C GLY A 375 15.61 19.84 -24.88
N GLN A 376 15.49 19.09 -23.78
CA GLN A 376 15.52 19.63 -22.42
C GLN A 376 16.63 18.94 -21.63
N GLU A 377 17.83 19.55 -21.58
CA GLU A 377 18.89 19.13 -20.66
C GLU A 377 18.50 19.56 -19.23
N ASP A 378 17.54 18.85 -18.63
CA ASP A 378 17.19 19.09 -17.24
C ASP A 378 18.28 18.45 -16.37
N GLY A 379 19.42 19.14 -16.25
CA GLY A 379 20.58 18.73 -15.44
C GLY A 379 20.34 18.79 -13.93
N ARG A 380 19.07 18.66 -13.53
CA ARG A 380 18.65 18.64 -12.14
C ARG A 380 18.83 17.23 -11.59
N PRO A 381 19.33 17.10 -10.34
CA PRO A 381 19.33 15.83 -9.66
C PRO A 381 17.90 15.32 -9.46
N MET A 382 17.77 14.02 -9.21
CA MET A 382 16.50 13.41 -8.86
C MET A 382 15.87 14.14 -7.67
N GLU A 383 14.55 14.35 -7.70
CA GLU A 383 13.81 15.02 -6.63
C GLU A 383 14.10 14.34 -5.27
N GLU A 384 14.28 15.14 -4.22
CA GLU A 384 14.62 14.64 -2.89
C GLU A 384 13.56 13.67 -2.34
N THR A 385 12.29 13.89 -2.66
CA THR A 385 11.18 13.00 -2.32
C THR A 385 11.32 11.63 -2.98
N VAL A 386 11.69 11.58 -4.27
CA VAL A 386 11.93 10.33 -5.00
C VAL A 386 13.16 9.62 -4.45
N THR A 387 14.24 10.36 -4.17
CA THR A 387 15.46 9.81 -3.58
C THR A 387 15.19 9.19 -2.21
N SER A 388 14.41 9.87 -1.37
CA SER A 388 14.01 9.37 -0.04
C SER A 388 13.11 8.14 -0.13
N LEU A 389 12.13 8.15 -1.04
CA LEU A 389 11.25 7.01 -1.28
C LEU A 389 12.03 5.79 -1.80
N ALA A 390 12.97 6.01 -2.71
CA ALA A 390 13.83 4.97 -3.25
C ALA A 390 14.75 4.39 -2.17
N ALA A 391 15.35 5.22 -1.31
CA ALA A 391 16.14 4.74 -0.19
C ALA A 391 15.30 3.90 0.79
N ALA A 392 14.10 4.36 1.13
CA ALA A 392 13.17 3.61 1.98
C ALA A 392 12.74 2.28 1.34
N THR A 393 12.49 2.29 0.03
CA THR A 393 12.18 1.10 -0.77
C THR A 393 13.34 0.11 -0.75
N GLY A 394 14.56 0.58 -1.05
CA GLY A 394 15.77 -0.23 -1.01
C GLY A 394 15.99 -0.86 0.36
N GLN A 395 15.79 -0.12 1.44
CA GLN A 395 15.90 -0.65 2.81
C GLN A 395 14.87 -1.75 3.10
N LYS A 396 13.61 -1.57 2.66
CA LYS A 396 12.56 -2.59 2.84
C LYS A 396 12.86 -3.86 2.04
N ILE A 397 13.31 -3.71 0.79
CA ILE A 397 13.74 -4.85 -0.04
C ILE A 397 14.91 -5.57 0.63
N ALA A 398 15.97 -4.83 1.00
CA ALA A 398 17.16 -5.42 1.62
C ALA A 398 16.82 -6.22 2.89
N LEU A 399 16.00 -5.66 3.78
CA LEU A 399 15.60 -6.34 5.01
C LEU A 399 14.77 -7.59 4.73
N ALA A 400 13.80 -7.51 3.81
CA ALA A 400 12.97 -8.66 3.48
C ALA A 400 13.79 -9.81 2.86
N LEU A 401 14.66 -9.49 1.90
CA LEU A 401 15.52 -10.48 1.26
C LEU A 401 16.54 -11.09 2.22
N SER A 402 17.11 -10.28 3.12
CA SER A 402 17.99 -10.77 4.18
C SER A 402 17.25 -11.75 5.10
N ASN A 403 16.01 -11.45 5.48
CA ASN A 403 15.20 -12.34 6.31
C ASN A 403 14.82 -13.63 5.59
N LEU A 404 14.48 -13.58 4.30
CA LEU A 404 14.21 -14.77 3.49
C LEU A 404 15.42 -15.69 3.43
N ARG A 405 16.59 -15.15 3.08
CA ARG A 405 17.85 -15.91 3.05
C ARG A 405 18.22 -16.49 4.41
N LEU A 406 18.02 -15.72 5.48
CA LEU A 406 18.29 -16.19 6.84
C LEU A 406 17.35 -17.34 7.22
N ARG A 407 16.04 -17.22 6.95
CA ARG A 407 15.07 -18.28 7.22
C ARG A 407 15.37 -19.53 6.41
N GLU A 408 15.71 -19.39 5.13
CA GLU A 408 16.09 -20.50 4.28
C GLU A 408 17.36 -21.21 4.81
N LYS A 409 18.39 -20.44 5.17
CA LYS A 409 19.61 -20.97 5.76
C LYS A 409 19.35 -21.67 7.09
N LEU A 410 18.55 -21.08 7.98
CA LEU A 410 18.17 -21.70 9.25
C LEU A 410 17.37 -22.98 9.05
N ARG A 411 16.45 -22.98 8.08
CA ARG A 411 15.69 -24.17 7.71
C ARG A 411 16.61 -25.27 7.20
N ASP A 412 17.50 -24.95 6.27
CA ASP A 412 18.47 -25.90 5.72
C ASP A 412 19.40 -26.44 6.82
N GLN A 413 19.87 -25.61 7.74
CA GLN A 413 20.66 -26.04 8.90
C GLN A 413 19.86 -26.92 9.87
N ALA A 414 18.56 -26.68 10.01
CA ALA A 414 17.70 -27.45 10.92
C ALA A 414 17.32 -28.82 10.35
N ILE A 415 17.24 -28.98 9.03
CA ILE A 415 16.79 -30.22 8.39
C ILE A 415 17.89 -31.03 7.70
N ARG A 416 19.10 -30.48 7.53
CA ARG A 416 20.22 -31.16 6.86
C ARG A 416 21.38 -31.46 7.81
N ASP A 417 22.07 -32.56 7.53
CA ASP A 417 23.34 -32.91 8.17
C ASP A 417 24.47 -31.98 7.66
N PRO A 418 25.25 -31.34 8.56
CA PRO A 418 26.24 -30.35 8.18
C PRO A 418 27.43 -30.94 7.39
N LEU A 419 27.75 -32.23 7.58
CA LEU A 419 28.87 -32.88 6.91
C LEU A 419 28.51 -33.28 5.48
N THR A 420 27.41 -34.01 5.31
CA THR A 420 27.03 -34.66 4.04
C THR A 420 26.02 -33.86 3.22
N ARG A 421 25.38 -32.84 3.81
CA ARG A 421 24.27 -32.03 3.25
C ARG A 421 23.00 -32.81 2.92
N LEU A 422 22.94 -34.10 3.26
CA LEU A 422 21.72 -34.89 3.22
C LEU A 422 20.71 -34.42 4.26
N TYR A 423 19.47 -34.89 4.18
CA TYR A 423 18.52 -34.69 5.26
C TYR A 423 19.03 -35.37 6.55
N ASN A 424 18.69 -34.78 7.69
CA ASN A 424 18.98 -35.39 8.98
C ASN A 424 17.88 -36.40 9.37
N ARG A 425 18.20 -37.24 10.35
CA ARG A 425 17.30 -38.28 10.85
C ARG A 425 15.91 -37.76 11.24
N ARG A 426 15.85 -36.62 11.93
CA ARG A 426 14.58 -36.03 12.36
C ARG A 426 13.67 -35.70 11.17
N TYR A 427 14.21 -35.02 10.16
CA TYR A 427 13.44 -34.69 8.96
C TYR A 427 12.99 -35.94 8.20
N PHE A 428 13.86 -36.95 8.13
CA PHE A 428 13.54 -38.23 7.51
C PHE A 428 12.36 -38.92 8.21
N GLU A 429 12.38 -39.03 9.53
CA GLU A 429 11.30 -39.67 10.30
C GLU A 429 9.95 -38.95 10.11
N GLU A 430 9.93 -37.62 10.24
CA GLU A 430 8.72 -36.80 10.03
C GLU A 430 8.20 -36.87 8.57
N SER A 431 9.09 -37.07 7.61
CA SER A 431 8.72 -37.17 6.18
C SER A 431 8.26 -38.57 5.80
N PHE A 432 8.81 -39.61 6.45
CA PHE A 432 8.43 -40.99 6.22
C PHE A 432 6.97 -41.24 6.61
N GLU A 433 6.53 -40.78 7.79
CA GLU A 433 5.11 -40.89 8.20
C GLU A 433 4.17 -40.24 7.18
N ARG A 434 4.51 -39.04 6.72
CA ARG A 434 3.72 -38.30 5.73
C ARG A 434 3.65 -39.02 4.39
N GLU A 435 4.73 -39.67 3.99
CA GLU A 435 4.79 -40.42 2.73
C GLU A 435 3.99 -41.72 2.79
N LEU A 436 4.02 -42.44 3.92
CA LEU A 436 3.16 -43.61 4.13
C LEU A 436 1.68 -43.24 4.08
N ALA A 437 1.28 -42.17 4.77
CA ALA A 437 -0.10 -41.68 4.73
C ALA A 437 -0.54 -41.17 3.34
N ARG A 438 0.41 -40.73 2.50
CA ARG A 438 0.14 -40.40 1.10
C ARG A 438 -0.02 -41.67 0.26
N ALA A 439 0.87 -42.64 0.42
CA ALA A 439 0.88 -43.88 -0.33
C ALA A 439 -0.36 -44.72 -0.04
N GLU A 440 -0.78 -44.82 1.23
CA GLU A 440 -2.01 -45.51 1.64
C GLU A 440 -3.24 -44.95 0.90
N ARG A 441 -3.40 -43.61 0.87
CA ARG A 441 -4.52 -42.95 0.16
C ARG A 441 -4.50 -43.15 -1.35
N ARG A 442 -3.32 -43.34 -1.94
CA ARG A 442 -3.13 -43.50 -3.39
C ARG A 442 -3.08 -44.96 -3.83
N GLY A 443 -3.00 -45.91 -2.90
CA GLY A 443 -2.68 -47.31 -3.20
C GLY A 443 -1.27 -47.46 -3.82
N ALA A 444 -0.33 -46.59 -3.46
CA ALA A 444 1.03 -46.59 -4.00
C ALA A 444 2.02 -47.33 -3.07
N CYS A 445 3.19 -47.67 -3.60
CA CYS A 445 4.29 -48.27 -2.84
C CYS A 445 5.27 -47.21 -2.33
N VAL A 446 5.89 -47.45 -1.17
CA VAL A 446 7.02 -46.63 -0.67
C VAL A 446 8.22 -47.52 -0.46
N GLY A 447 9.34 -47.17 -1.08
CA GLY A 447 10.60 -47.87 -0.95
C GLY A 447 11.46 -47.31 0.16
N LEU A 448 12.08 -48.18 0.96
CA LEU A 448 13.07 -47.82 1.95
C LEU A 448 14.37 -48.58 1.69
N ILE A 449 15.47 -47.84 1.64
CA ILE A 449 16.83 -48.39 1.61
C ILE A 449 17.54 -47.88 2.85
N ILE A 450 18.04 -48.76 3.71
CA ILE A 450 18.97 -48.41 4.79
C ILE A 450 20.33 -49.01 4.43
N LEU A 451 21.39 -48.22 4.52
CA LEU A 451 22.73 -48.63 4.14
C LEU A 451 23.77 -48.13 5.12
N ASP A 452 24.90 -48.82 5.14
CA ASP A 452 26.02 -48.57 6.04
C ASP A 452 27.34 -48.73 5.29
N VAL A 453 28.31 -47.87 5.61
CA VAL A 453 29.65 -47.93 5.02
C VAL A 453 30.44 -49.06 5.65
N ASP A 454 30.79 -50.06 4.84
CA ASP A 454 31.46 -51.26 5.32
C ASP A 454 32.82 -50.93 5.92
N HIS A 455 33.08 -51.48 7.11
CA HIS A 455 34.36 -51.34 7.82
C HIS A 455 34.79 -49.88 8.08
N PHE A 456 33.84 -48.95 8.22
CA PHE A 456 34.14 -47.52 8.37
C PHE A 456 35.05 -47.20 9.57
N LYS A 457 34.85 -47.88 10.71
CA LYS A 457 35.75 -47.76 11.86
C LYS A 457 37.21 -48.10 11.50
N THR A 458 37.45 -49.26 10.89
CA THR A 458 38.79 -49.69 10.45
C THR A 458 39.38 -48.73 9.41
N PHE A 459 38.53 -48.22 8.52
CA PHE A 459 38.94 -47.21 7.54
C PHE A 459 39.41 -45.91 8.22
N ASN A 460 38.68 -45.41 9.22
CA ASN A 460 39.06 -44.22 9.99
C ASN A 460 40.34 -44.42 10.79
N ASP A 461 40.52 -45.60 11.40
CA ASP A 461 41.73 -45.95 12.14
C ASP A 461 42.97 -45.93 11.23
N THR A 462 42.80 -46.19 9.92
CA THR A 462 43.89 -46.21 8.92
C THR A 462 44.09 -44.86 8.23
N SER A 463 43.00 -44.15 7.89
CA SER A 463 43.00 -42.99 6.99
C SER A 463 42.80 -41.65 7.68
N SER A 464 42.80 -41.64 9.03
CA SER A 464 42.40 -40.53 9.90
C SER A 464 40.93 -40.15 9.79
N HIS A 465 40.39 -39.50 10.82
CA HIS A 465 39.01 -38.99 10.82
C HIS A 465 38.70 -38.06 9.64
N GLN A 466 39.68 -37.27 9.16
CA GLN A 466 39.50 -36.42 7.99
C GLN A 466 39.27 -37.23 6.71
N GLY A 467 39.90 -38.40 6.58
CA GLY A 467 39.65 -39.33 5.47
C GLY A 467 38.22 -39.88 5.51
N GLY A 468 37.75 -40.23 6.71
CA GLY A 468 36.37 -40.64 6.95
C GLY A 468 35.35 -39.60 6.51
N ASP A 469 35.55 -38.35 6.92
CA ASP A 469 34.68 -37.24 6.57
C ASP A 469 34.57 -37.04 5.06
N VAL A 470 35.68 -37.14 4.33
CA VAL A 470 35.69 -37.06 2.85
C VAL A 470 34.90 -38.21 2.22
N VAL A 471 35.04 -39.43 2.75
CA VAL A 471 34.25 -40.58 2.27
C VAL A 471 32.76 -40.35 2.50
N LEU A 472 32.35 -39.93 3.69
CA LEU A 472 30.95 -39.66 4.01
C LEU A 472 30.37 -38.54 3.15
N GLN A 473 31.14 -37.47 2.91
CA GLN A 473 30.77 -36.39 1.99
C GLN A 473 30.52 -36.91 0.57
N ASN A 474 31.42 -37.75 0.05
CA ASN A 474 31.30 -38.31 -1.28
C ASN A 474 30.12 -39.28 -1.42
N VAL A 475 29.88 -40.14 -0.41
CA VAL A 475 28.69 -40.99 -0.36
C VAL A 475 27.42 -40.13 -0.34
N GLY A 476 27.39 -39.06 0.46
CA GLY A 476 26.28 -38.11 0.48
C GLY A 476 26.02 -37.47 -0.89
N GLN A 477 27.08 -37.04 -1.59
CA GLN A 477 26.95 -36.49 -2.95
C GLN A 477 26.41 -37.51 -3.96
N LEU A 478 26.86 -38.77 -3.88
CA LEU A 478 26.35 -39.84 -4.73
C LEU A 478 24.85 -40.08 -4.48
N MET A 479 24.42 -40.07 -3.21
CA MET A 479 23.01 -40.20 -2.85
C MET A 479 22.17 -39.03 -3.36
N MET A 480 22.64 -37.78 -3.22
CA MET A 480 21.93 -36.60 -3.76
C MET A 480 21.76 -36.67 -5.28
N ARG A 481 22.80 -37.10 -6.00
CA ARG A 481 22.74 -37.26 -7.47
C ARG A 481 21.84 -38.42 -7.89
N ALA A 482 21.77 -39.46 -7.06
CA ALA A 482 20.90 -40.59 -7.31
C ALA A 482 19.43 -40.21 -7.09
N ALA A 483 19.12 -39.45 -6.03
CA ALA A 483 17.76 -39.08 -5.62
C ALA A 483 17.01 -38.22 -6.65
N ARG A 484 15.70 -38.49 -6.80
CA ARG A 484 14.73 -37.60 -7.49
C ARG A 484 14.31 -36.46 -6.55
N SER A 485 13.58 -35.48 -7.07
CA SER A 485 13.05 -34.36 -6.27
C SER A 485 12.12 -34.79 -5.14
N GLU A 486 11.46 -35.94 -5.26
CA GLU A 486 10.55 -36.49 -4.24
C GLU A 486 11.24 -37.50 -3.31
N ASP A 487 12.43 -37.99 -3.68
CA ASP A 487 13.18 -38.95 -2.86
C ASP A 487 13.86 -38.22 -1.67
N ILE A 488 13.99 -38.91 -0.54
CA ILE A 488 14.56 -38.33 0.69
C ILE A 488 15.86 -39.06 1.06
N PRO A 489 17.02 -38.61 0.56
CA PRO A 489 18.32 -39.11 1.01
C PRO A 489 18.68 -38.50 2.36
N CYS A 490 19.00 -39.35 3.33
CA CYS A 490 19.21 -39.00 4.72
C CYS A 490 20.52 -39.59 5.25
N ARG A 491 21.24 -38.84 6.08
CA ARG A 491 22.24 -39.41 6.99
C ARG A 491 21.53 -39.80 8.28
N TYR A 492 21.32 -41.10 8.48
CA TYR A 492 20.51 -41.64 9.57
C TYR A 492 21.31 -41.75 10.88
N GLY A 493 22.61 -42.06 10.77
CA GLY A 493 23.53 -42.21 11.90
C GLY A 493 24.94 -41.69 11.57
N GLY A 494 25.95 -42.19 12.30
CA GLY A 494 27.35 -41.77 12.09
C GLY A 494 27.88 -42.15 10.71
N GLU A 495 27.74 -43.43 10.34
CA GLU A 495 28.13 -44.01 9.05
C GLU A 495 26.94 -44.66 8.30
N GLU A 496 25.75 -44.48 8.85
CA GLU A 496 24.48 -45.03 8.36
C GLU A 496 23.69 -43.99 7.57
N PHE A 497 23.13 -44.42 6.45
CA PHE A 497 22.34 -43.61 5.55
C PHE A 497 21.02 -44.28 5.24
N ALA A 498 20.01 -43.48 4.91
CA ALA A 498 18.72 -43.97 4.46
C ALA A 498 18.29 -43.24 3.18
N LEU A 499 17.54 -43.93 2.32
CA LEU A 499 16.91 -43.34 1.15
C LEU A 499 15.45 -43.79 1.10
N LEU A 500 14.55 -42.83 1.27
CA LEU A 500 13.11 -43.02 1.07
C LEU A 500 12.77 -42.72 -0.40
N LEU A 501 12.08 -43.64 -1.05
CA LEU A 501 11.66 -43.54 -2.45
C LEU A 501 10.14 -43.50 -2.55
N SER A 502 9.61 -42.39 -3.03
CA SER A 502 8.18 -42.21 -3.29
C SER A 502 7.73 -43.03 -4.50
N GLU A 503 6.56 -43.66 -4.38
CA GLU A 503 5.89 -44.41 -5.46
C GLU A 503 6.80 -45.45 -6.14
N ALA A 504 7.61 -46.15 -5.34
CA ALA A 504 8.65 -47.06 -5.81
C ALA A 504 8.35 -48.53 -5.44
N PRO A 505 8.03 -49.40 -6.42
CA PRO A 505 7.90 -50.84 -6.20
C PRO A 505 9.25 -51.52 -5.99
N LEU A 506 9.24 -52.76 -5.47
CA LEU A 506 10.43 -53.47 -5.01
C LEU A 506 11.56 -53.61 -6.05
N ASP A 507 11.23 -53.91 -7.29
CA ASP A 507 12.19 -54.03 -8.39
C ASP A 507 12.95 -52.71 -8.62
N VAL A 508 12.24 -51.58 -8.57
CA VAL A 508 12.82 -50.24 -8.69
C VAL A 508 13.70 -49.94 -7.49
N VAL A 509 13.23 -50.20 -6.26
CA VAL A 509 13.99 -49.92 -5.03
C VAL A 509 15.28 -50.74 -5.00
N LEU A 510 15.22 -52.03 -5.33
CA LEU A 510 16.37 -52.91 -5.40
C LEU A 510 17.38 -52.45 -6.47
N ALA A 511 16.90 -52.10 -7.67
CA ALA A 511 17.77 -51.60 -8.73
C ALA A 511 18.46 -50.28 -8.35
N ARG A 512 17.80 -49.41 -7.58
CA ARG A 512 18.35 -48.15 -7.07
C ARG A 512 19.41 -48.40 -6.01
N ALA A 513 19.14 -49.30 -5.07
CA ALA A 513 20.10 -49.73 -4.05
C ALA A 513 21.36 -50.33 -4.68
N GLU A 514 21.21 -51.24 -5.64
CA GLU A 514 22.36 -51.90 -6.29
C GLU A 514 23.19 -50.91 -7.13
N ARG A 515 22.53 -49.95 -7.79
CA ARG A 515 23.23 -48.87 -8.50
C ARG A 515 24.04 -48.01 -7.53
N LEU A 516 23.48 -47.65 -6.38
CA LEU A 516 24.18 -46.88 -5.36
C LEU A 516 25.37 -47.66 -4.82
N ARG A 517 25.20 -48.96 -4.52
CA ARG A 517 26.27 -49.86 -4.08
C ARG A 517 27.44 -49.88 -5.06
N LYS A 518 27.18 -50.11 -6.36
CA LYS A 518 28.20 -50.09 -7.42
C LYS A 518 28.88 -48.72 -7.56
N SER A 519 28.13 -47.64 -7.36
CA SER A 519 28.66 -46.26 -7.44
C SER A 519 29.60 -45.96 -6.28
N VAL A 520 29.29 -46.40 -5.06
CA VAL A 520 30.18 -46.26 -3.91
C VAL A 520 31.39 -47.19 -4.04
N GLU A 521 31.18 -48.41 -4.50
CA GLU A 521 32.25 -49.38 -4.72
C GLU A 521 33.30 -48.90 -5.76
N SER A 522 32.89 -48.05 -6.70
CA SER A 522 33.76 -47.42 -7.71
C SER A 522 34.25 -46.02 -7.31
N LEU A 523 33.93 -45.56 -6.11
CA LEU A 523 34.31 -44.24 -5.62
C LEU A 523 35.82 -44.15 -5.43
N GLN A 524 36.42 -43.15 -6.07
CA GLN A 524 37.81 -42.76 -5.85
C GLN A 524 37.81 -41.45 -5.06
N ALA A 525 38.13 -41.53 -3.77
CA ALA A 525 38.23 -40.37 -2.89
C ALA A 525 39.70 -39.98 -2.69
N THR A 526 40.01 -38.68 -2.73
CA THR A 526 41.37 -38.19 -2.51
C THR A 526 41.41 -37.20 -1.36
N LEU A 527 42.40 -37.31 -0.48
CA LEU A 527 42.68 -36.34 0.58
C LEU A 527 44.11 -35.84 0.43
N ARG A 528 44.29 -34.51 0.31
CA ARG A 528 45.61 -33.86 0.13
C ARG A 528 46.45 -34.47 -1.02
N GLY A 529 45.78 -34.83 -2.12
CA GLY A 529 46.41 -35.43 -3.31
C GLY A 529 46.73 -36.92 -3.21
N GLN A 530 46.43 -37.58 -2.08
CA GLN A 530 46.57 -39.03 -1.92
C GLN A 530 45.23 -39.73 -2.11
N LEU A 531 45.23 -40.84 -2.86
CA LEU A 531 44.07 -41.70 -3.02
C LEU A 531 43.78 -42.45 -1.72
N LEU A 532 42.56 -42.34 -1.22
CA LEU A 532 42.08 -43.06 -0.05
C LEU A 532 41.76 -44.52 -0.42
N SER A 533 41.81 -45.41 0.57
CA SER A 533 41.43 -46.81 0.40
C SER A 533 39.99 -46.93 -0.12
N ARG A 534 39.76 -47.96 -0.94
CA ARG A 534 38.42 -48.27 -1.46
C ARG A 534 37.47 -48.59 -0.31
N VAL A 535 36.24 -48.09 -0.42
CA VAL A 535 35.14 -48.39 0.51
C VAL A 535 33.99 -49.05 -0.24
N THR A 536 33.21 -49.85 0.49
CA THR A 536 31.98 -50.47 -0.02
C THR A 536 30.82 -50.15 0.92
N ILE A 537 29.59 -50.44 0.49
CA ILE A 537 28.41 -50.33 1.34
C ILE A 537 27.64 -51.63 1.33
N SER A 538 27.00 -51.92 2.46
CA SER A 538 25.94 -52.92 2.56
C SER A 538 24.61 -52.20 2.68
N ALA A 539 23.54 -52.76 2.09
CA ALA A 539 22.21 -52.15 2.14
C ALA A 539 21.11 -53.19 2.39
N GLY A 540 20.13 -52.81 3.19
CA GLY A 540 18.87 -53.52 3.37
C GLY A 540 17.73 -52.76 2.71
N VAL A 541 16.82 -53.48 2.06
CA VAL A 541 15.69 -52.93 1.31
C VAL A 541 14.36 -53.42 1.88
N ALA A 542 13.43 -52.50 2.13
CA ALA A 542 12.05 -52.81 2.49
C ALA A 542 11.09 -51.95 1.65
N VAL A 543 9.84 -52.41 1.51
CA VAL A 543 8.82 -51.75 0.68
C VAL A 543 7.47 -51.83 1.36
N TYR A 544 6.80 -50.69 1.48
CA TYR A 544 5.39 -50.59 1.86
C TYR A 544 4.48 -50.98 0.69
N PRO A 545 3.41 -51.76 0.90
CA PRO A 545 3.02 -52.42 2.16
C PRO A 545 3.62 -53.83 2.34
N GLN A 546 4.39 -54.33 1.37
CA GLN A 546 4.85 -55.73 1.30
C GLN A 546 5.63 -56.21 2.53
N HIS A 547 6.51 -55.37 3.08
CA HIS A 547 7.44 -55.74 4.18
C HIS A 547 7.04 -55.10 5.52
N GLY A 548 5.88 -54.45 5.57
CA GLY A 548 5.42 -53.70 6.72
C GLY A 548 4.41 -52.63 6.33
N THR A 549 3.48 -52.35 7.25
CA THR A 549 2.41 -51.36 7.08
C THR A 549 2.67 -50.08 7.86
N THR A 550 3.58 -50.13 8.84
CA THR A 550 3.99 -48.96 9.63
C THR A 550 5.45 -48.58 9.38
N GLN A 551 5.82 -47.34 9.67
CA GLN A 551 7.20 -46.88 9.59
C GLN A 551 8.14 -47.77 10.41
N SER A 552 7.77 -48.07 11.65
CA SER A 552 8.58 -48.88 12.56
C SER A 552 8.80 -50.30 12.05
N GLU A 553 7.81 -50.90 11.39
CA GLU A 553 7.94 -52.22 10.75
C GLU A 553 8.91 -52.16 9.58
N LEU A 554 8.79 -51.17 8.69
CA LEU A 554 9.65 -51.04 7.52
C LEU A 554 11.11 -50.75 7.89
N ILE A 555 11.35 -49.86 8.86
CA ILE A 555 12.71 -49.60 9.37
C ILE A 555 13.30 -50.89 9.92
N ARG A 556 12.57 -51.60 10.77
CA ARG A 556 13.03 -52.88 11.35
C ARG A 556 13.31 -53.94 10.28
N ALA A 557 12.46 -54.01 9.25
CA ALA A 557 12.62 -54.93 8.14
C ALA A 557 13.88 -54.61 7.32
N ALA A 558 14.10 -53.33 6.98
CA ALA A 558 15.28 -52.89 6.26
C ALA A 558 16.57 -53.04 7.10
N ASP A 559 16.54 -52.73 8.40
CA ASP A 559 17.69 -52.91 9.31
C ASP A 559 18.09 -54.39 9.43
N ARG A 560 17.10 -55.30 9.51
CA ARG A 560 17.38 -56.74 9.52
C ARG A 560 18.02 -57.19 8.22
N ALA A 561 17.49 -56.75 7.07
CA ALA A 561 18.09 -57.04 5.78
C ALA A 561 19.52 -56.47 5.66
N LEU A 562 19.78 -55.28 6.20
CA LEU A 562 21.13 -54.70 6.27
C LEU A 562 22.07 -55.54 7.14
N TYR A 563 21.58 -56.02 8.29
CA TYR A 563 22.33 -56.94 9.14
C TYR A 563 22.69 -58.23 8.39
N ASP A 564 21.73 -58.82 7.66
CA ASP A 564 21.97 -60.01 6.84
C ASP A 564 22.97 -59.73 5.72
N ALA A 565 22.89 -58.56 5.08
CA ALA A 565 23.88 -58.13 4.08
C ALA A 565 25.31 -58.10 4.67
N LYS A 566 25.46 -57.57 5.89
CA LYS A 566 26.73 -57.55 6.61
C LYS A 566 27.20 -58.96 7.00
N ALA A 567 26.30 -59.82 7.47
CA ALA A 567 26.60 -61.19 7.89
C ALA A 567 27.01 -62.08 6.72
N GLN A 568 26.40 -61.89 5.54
CA GLN A 568 26.70 -62.68 4.35
C GLN A 568 27.97 -62.23 3.60
N GLY A 569 28.77 -61.34 4.17
CA GLY A 569 30.06 -60.94 3.60
C GLY A 569 30.12 -59.52 3.05
N ARG A 570 29.16 -58.65 3.38
CA ARG A 570 29.13 -57.22 3.04
C ARG A 570 29.11 -56.94 1.53
N ASN A 571 29.27 -55.67 1.15
CA ASN A 571 29.25 -55.18 -0.24
C ASN A 571 28.09 -55.75 -1.06
N ARG A 572 26.87 -55.74 -0.50
CA ARG A 572 25.69 -56.32 -1.12
C ARG A 572 24.41 -55.64 -0.69
N VAL A 573 23.36 -55.86 -1.46
CA VAL A 573 22.00 -55.47 -1.14
C VAL A 573 21.20 -56.72 -0.79
N VAL A 574 20.46 -56.68 0.31
CA VAL A 574 19.53 -57.74 0.71
C VAL A 574 18.13 -57.15 0.83
N VAL A 575 17.12 -57.91 0.38
CA VAL A 575 15.71 -57.55 0.50
C VAL A 575 15.17 -58.13 1.80
N ALA A 576 14.36 -57.36 2.51
CA ALA A 576 13.69 -57.80 3.72
C ALA A 576 12.76 -58.98 3.42
N GLN A 577 12.69 -59.94 4.33
CA GLN A 577 11.72 -61.02 4.26
C GLN A 577 10.31 -60.51 4.54
N THR A 578 9.31 -61.13 3.93
CA THR A 578 7.91 -60.81 4.26
C THR A 578 7.53 -61.42 5.62
N PRO A 579 6.59 -60.80 6.37
CA PRO A 579 6.18 -61.30 7.69
C PRO A 579 5.75 -62.79 7.71
N GLY A 580 5.17 -63.30 6.62
CA GLY A 580 4.74 -64.70 6.50
C GLY A 580 5.84 -65.70 6.13
N GLU A 581 7.00 -65.26 5.66
CA GLU A 581 8.15 -66.15 5.38
C GLU A 581 8.89 -66.53 6.66
N ASN A 582 8.98 -65.61 7.62
CA ASN A 582 9.58 -65.88 8.94
C ASN A 582 8.85 -66.98 9.72
N GLU A 583 7.51 -67.07 9.61
CA GLU A 583 6.73 -68.13 10.26
C GLU A 583 6.97 -69.50 9.62
N ARG A 584 7.21 -69.55 8.30
CA ARG A 584 7.53 -70.81 7.59
C ARG A 584 8.95 -71.29 7.88
N GLU A 585 9.92 -70.38 7.93
CA GLU A 585 11.31 -70.70 8.22
C GLU A 585 11.51 -71.11 9.70
N ALA A 586 10.83 -70.43 10.63
CA ALA A 586 10.79 -70.84 12.04
C ALA A 586 10.09 -72.19 12.24
N SER A 587 9.04 -72.49 11.46
CA SER A 587 8.36 -73.79 11.51
C SER A 587 9.18 -74.93 10.89
N LEU A 588 10.05 -74.64 9.91
CA LEU A 588 10.98 -75.61 9.32
C LEU A 588 12.15 -75.94 10.26
N ILE A 589 12.71 -74.93 10.93
CA ILE A 589 13.78 -75.12 11.93
C ILE A 589 13.25 -75.87 13.17
N GLY A 590 12.00 -75.63 13.58
CA GLY A 590 11.34 -76.41 14.64
C GLY A 590 11.14 -77.89 14.29
N ALA A 591 10.81 -78.19 13.03
CA ALA A 591 10.62 -79.55 12.54
C ALA A 591 11.92 -80.37 12.42
N GLU A 592 13.06 -79.72 12.19
CA GLU A 592 14.38 -80.40 12.17
C GLU A 592 14.90 -80.73 13.58
N ILE A 593 14.48 -79.97 14.60
CA ILE A 593 14.88 -80.20 16.00
C ILE A 593 14.05 -81.31 16.66
N GLU A 594 12.78 -81.53 16.25
CA GLU A 594 11.97 -82.65 16.72
C GLU A 594 12.25 -83.98 15.98
N GLY A 595 13.03 -83.95 14.90
CA GLY A 595 13.40 -85.11 14.09
C GLY A 595 14.83 -85.65 14.29
N SER A 596 15.62 -85.09 15.21
CA SER A 596 17.03 -85.47 15.47
C SER A 596 17.23 -86.21 16.78
#